data_AF-A0A8H1QN70-F1
#
_entry.id   AF-A0A8H1QN70-F1
#
_cell.length_a   1.000
_cell.length_b   1.000
_cell.length_c   1.000
_cell.angle_alpha   90.00
_cell.angle_beta   90.00
_cell.angle_gamma   90.00
#
_symmetry.space_group_name_H-M   'P 1'
#
loop_
_entity.id
_entity.type
_entity.pdbx_description
1 polymer ?
#
loop_
_entity_poly.entity_id
_entity_poly.type
_entity_poly.pdbx_seq_one_letter_code
_entity_poly.pdbx_strand_id
1 'polypeptide(L)'
;MHDPATPDPQSAPDPTPDPSQGGQDGAAGHETAVELVEKVIAWYSQRLLAERRAGADPQALGELAARRQACVEDRDRLQDADARETARLAALYAARLKDLESPAS
;
A
#
# COMPACT_ATOMS: atom_id res chain seq x y z
N MET A 1 15.47 -55.87 -35.75
CA MET A 1 15.42 -54.52 -36.33
C MET A 1 14.21 -53.83 -35.71
N HIS A 2 14.41 -52.63 -35.15
CA HIS A 2 13.49 -51.72 -34.42
C HIS A 2 11.99 -51.77 -34.85
N ASP A 3 10.99 -51.53 -33.98
CA ASP A 3 10.81 -50.33 -33.15
C ASP A 3 9.79 -50.54 -31.98
N PRO A 4 10.02 -50.00 -30.77
CA PRO A 4 9.04 -49.98 -29.68
C PRO A 4 8.05 -48.81 -29.81
N ALA A 5 6.74 -49.09 -29.79
CA ALA A 5 5.72 -48.07 -29.74
C ALA A 5 5.82 -47.26 -28.43
N THR A 6 6.31 -46.03 -28.53
CA THR A 6 6.36 -45.02 -27.47
C THR A 6 4.95 -44.67 -27.00
N PRO A 7 4.66 -44.66 -25.69
CA PRO A 7 3.44 -44.02 -25.18
C PRO A 7 3.58 -42.50 -25.34
N ASP A 8 2.61 -41.87 -25.98
CA ASP A 8 2.46 -40.41 -26.06
C ASP A 8 2.17 -39.83 -24.66
N PRO A 9 2.99 -38.89 -24.15
CA PRO A 9 2.64 -38.09 -22.98
C PRO A 9 2.52 -36.63 -23.40
N GLN A 10 1.55 -36.27 -24.26
CA GLN A 10 1.30 -34.86 -24.55
C GLN A 10 -0.18 -34.50 -24.67
N SER A 11 -0.95 -34.84 -23.64
CA SER A 11 -2.09 -33.99 -23.23
C SER A 11 -1.59 -32.92 -22.27
N ALA A 12 -0.90 -31.92 -22.82
CA ALA A 12 -0.71 -30.66 -22.11
C ALA A 12 -2.05 -29.91 -22.14
N PRO A 13 -2.69 -29.59 -21.01
CA PRO A 13 -3.59 -28.44 -21.02
C PRO A 13 -2.70 -27.22 -21.23
N ASP A 14 -2.90 -26.56 -22.36
CA ASP A 14 -2.44 -25.20 -22.60
C ASP A 14 -2.84 -24.36 -21.37
N PRO A 15 -1.90 -23.74 -20.61
CA PRO A 15 -2.29 -22.69 -19.71
C PRO A 15 -2.64 -21.51 -20.60
N THR A 16 -3.89 -21.43 -21.07
CA THR A 16 -4.45 -20.15 -21.51
C THR A 16 -4.17 -19.16 -20.38
N PRO A 17 -3.36 -18.10 -20.59
CA PRO A 17 -3.34 -17.01 -19.65
C PRO A 17 -4.75 -16.42 -19.67
N ASP A 18 -5.50 -16.72 -18.61
CA ASP A 18 -6.83 -16.19 -18.40
C ASP A 18 -6.71 -14.64 -18.38
N PRO A 19 -7.43 -13.90 -19.24
CA PRO A 19 -7.37 -12.46 -19.28
C PRO A 19 -8.09 -11.78 -18.08
N SER A 20 -8.44 -12.50 -17.00
CA SER A 20 -8.90 -11.90 -15.72
C SER A 20 -7.89 -10.97 -15.06
N GLN A 21 -6.69 -10.85 -15.64
CA GLN A 21 -5.77 -9.75 -15.42
C GLN A 21 -6.36 -8.34 -15.74
N GLY A 22 -7.54 -8.26 -16.37
CA GLY A 22 -8.26 -7.00 -16.64
C GLY A 22 -8.83 -6.27 -15.42
N GLY A 23 -8.65 -6.77 -14.19
CA GLY A 23 -9.06 -6.09 -12.94
C GLY A 23 -7.90 -5.54 -12.09
N GLN A 24 -6.65 -5.68 -12.54
CA GLN A 24 -5.48 -5.46 -11.67
C GLN A 24 -5.06 -4.01 -11.53
N ASP A 25 -5.40 -3.13 -12.48
CA ASP A 25 -4.96 -1.72 -12.42
C ASP A 25 -5.63 -0.97 -11.24
N GLY A 26 -6.89 -1.31 -10.96
CA GLY A 26 -7.63 -0.79 -9.80
C GLY A 26 -7.17 -1.39 -8.47
N ALA A 27 -6.94 -2.71 -8.43
CA ALA A 27 -6.49 -3.41 -7.23
C ALA A 27 -5.05 -3.05 -6.85
N ALA A 28 -4.13 -2.99 -7.82
CA ALA A 28 -2.74 -2.59 -7.58
C ALA A 28 -2.63 -1.13 -7.13
N GLY A 29 -3.46 -0.23 -7.68
CA GLY A 29 -3.55 1.16 -7.23
C GLY A 29 -4.12 1.28 -5.81
N HIS A 30 -5.08 0.42 -5.46
CA HIS A 30 -5.68 0.34 -4.12
C HIS A 30 -4.71 -0.16 -3.07
N GLU A 31 -4.07 -1.30 -3.31
CA GLU A 31 -3.05 -1.86 -2.42
C GLU A 31 -1.91 -0.85 -2.22
N THR A 32 -1.43 -0.23 -3.29
CA THR A 32 -0.38 0.81 -3.20
C THR A 32 -0.84 2.00 -2.35
N ALA A 33 -2.08 2.46 -2.51
CA ALA A 33 -2.63 3.56 -1.70
C ALA A 33 -2.65 3.18 -0.22
N VAL A 34 -3.17 1.99 0.11
CA VAL A 34 -3.24 1.47 1.49
C VAL A 34 -1.83 1.41 2.08
N GLU A 35 -0.86 0.82 1.37
CA GLU A 35 0.53 0.74 1.83
C GLU A 35 1.14 2.12 2.13
N LEU A 36 0.90 3.11 1.27
CA LEU A 36 1.41 4.47 1.48
C LEU A 36 0.79 5.12 2.72
N VAL A 37 -0.52 4.98 2.93
CA VAL A 37 -1.18 5.49 4.13
C VAL A 37 -0.66 4.79 5.38
N GLU A 38 -0.47 3.48 5.34
CA GLU A 38 0.06 2.70 6.48
C GLU A 38 1.49 3.08 6.83
N LYS A 39 2.35 3.33 5.84
CA LYS A 39 3.72 3.85 6.08
C LYS A 39 3.71 5.20 6.79
N VAL A 40 2.82 6.12 6.39
CA VAL A 40 2.67 7.42 7.05
C VAL A 40 2.13 7.28 8.47
N ILE A 41 1.15 6.39 8.71
CA ILE A 41 0.65 6.09 10.06
C ILE A 41 1.77 5.52 10.95
N ALA A 42 2.57 4.60 10.41
CA ALA A 42 3.70 4.01 11.12
C ALA A 42 4.74 5.07 11.47
N TRP A 43 5.08 5.96 10.54
CA TRP A 43 5.99 7.08 10.78
C TRP A 43 5.50 7.99 11.90
N TYR A 44 4.22 8.40 11.89
CA TYR A 44 3.66 9.22 12.97
C TYR A 44 3.68 8.50 14.32
N SER A 45 3.43 7.18 14.31
CA SER A 45 3.46 6.35 15.52
C SER A 45 4.88 6.29 16.11
N GLN A 46 5.90 6.13 15.27
CA GLN A 46 7.30 6.17 15.69
C GLN A 46 7.70 7.55 16.19
N ARG A 47 7.29 8.63 15.50
CA ARG A 47 7.57 10.00 15.94
C ARG A 47 6.90 10.31 17.27
N LEU A 48 5.63 9.94 17.46
CA LEU A 48 4.95 10.07 18.76
C LEU A 48 5.70 9.38 19.89
N LEU A 49 6.19 8.16 19.66
CA LEU A 49 6.98 7.43 20.66
C LEU A 49 8.30 8.13 20.98
N ALA A 50 8.99 8.63 19.95
CA ALA A 50 10.23 9.38 20.12
C ALA A 50 10.02 10.69 20.89
N GLU A 51 9.04 11.51 20.49
CA GLU A 51 8.68 12.77 21.14
C GLU A 51 8.24 12.55 22.59
N ARG A 52 7.44 11.51 22.84
CA ARG A 52 7.03 11.14 24.21
C ARG A 52 8.23 10.77 25.07
N ARG A 53 9.23 10.08 24.50
CA ARG A 53 10.46 9.71 25.22
C ARG A 53 11.39 10.90 25.43
N ALA A 54 11.36 11.88 24.53
CA ALA A 54 12.08 13.14 24.66
C ALA A 54 11.42 14.12 25.65
N GLY A 55 10.21 13.83 26.13
CA GLY A 55 9.46 14.70 27.04
C GLY A 55 8.83 15.90 26.32
N ALA A 56 8.43 15.73 25.06
CA ALA A 56 7.72 16.75 24.30
C ALA A 56 6.41 17.17 24.98
N ASP A 57 5.98 18.40 24.65
CA ASP A 57 4.78 18.98 25.20
C ASP A 57 3.52 18.14 24.84
N PRO A 58 2.58 17.94 25.78
CA PRO A 58 1.34 17.20 25.51
C PRO A 58 0.52 17.78 24.36
N GLN A 59 0.59 19.09 24.09
CA GLN A 59 -0.06 19.71 22.94
C GLN A 59 0.58 19.25 21.63
N ALA A 60 1.91 19.22 21.55
CA ALA A 60 2.63 18.74 20.36
C ALA A 60 2.35 17.25 20.10
N LEU A 61 2.28 16.44 21.15
CA LEU A 61 1.86 15.03 21.06
C LEU A 61 0.40 14.90 20.61
N GLY A 62 -0.49 15.76 21.10
CA GLY A 62 -1.89 15.83 20.68
C GLY A 62 -2.05 16.15 19.19
N GLU A 63 -1.29 17.13 18.68
CA GLU A 63 -1.28 17.47 17.25
C GLU A 63 -0.76 16.33 16.38
N LEU A 64 0.32 15.65 16.80
CA LEU A 64 0.85 14.47 16.11
C LEU A 64 -0.16 13.31 16.11
N ALA A 65 -0.85 13.08 17.23
CA ALA A 65 -1.88 12.06 17.34
C ALA A 65 -3.10 12.37 16.47
N ALA A 66 -3.54 13.64 16.42
CA ALA A 66 -4.63 14.07 15.54
C ALA A 66 -4.27 13.88 14.06
N ARG A 67 -3.04 14.23 13.66
CA ARG A 67 -2.54 13.99 12.29
C ARG A 67 -2.51 12.50 11.95
N ARG A 68 -2.07 11.66 12.89
CA ARG A 68 -2.11 10.20 12.73
C ARG A 68 -3.54 9.70 12.57
N GLN A 69 -4.48 10.21 13.35
CA GLN A 69 -5.88 9.78 13.31
C GLN A 69 -6.52 10.12 11.95
N ALA A 70 -6.27 11.31 11.41
CA ALA A 70 -6.72 11.67 10.08
C ALA A 70 -6.22 10.68 9.00
N CYS A 71 -4.98 10.19 9.13
CA CYS A 71 -4.46 9.16 8.22
C CYS A 71 -5.17 7.81 8.38
N VAL A 72 -5.58 7.45 9.59
CA VAL A 72 -6.37 6.23 9.82
C VAL A 72 -7.76 6.37 9.17
N GLU A 73 -8.38 7.54 9.27
CA GLU A 73 -9.65 7.83 8.60
C GLU A 73 -9.52 7.78 7.08
N ASP A 74 -8.46 8.33 6.49
CA ASP A 74 -8.21 8.20 5.05
C ASP A 74 -7.99 6.73 4.63
N ARG A 75 -7.33 5.92 5.46
CA ARG A 75 -7.19 4.47 5.21
C ARG A 75 -8.55 3.75 5.26
N ASP A 76 -9.41 4.12 6.20
CA ASP A 76 -10.77 3.57 6.29
C ASP A 76 -11.59 3.93 5.04
N ARG A 77 -11.51 5.19 4.61
CA ARG A 77 -12.15 5.68 3.38
C ARG A 77 -11.64 4.98 2.13
N LEU A 78 -10.37 4.56 2.11
CA LEU A 78 -9.82 3.76 1.01
C LEU A 78 -10.56 2.42 0.84
N GLN A 79 -11.16 1.83 1.88
CA GLN A 79 -11.85 0.55 1.76
C GLN A 79 -13.07 0.60 0.81
N ASP A 80 -13.72 1.76 0.73
CA ASP A 80 -14.89 2.00 -0.14
C ASP A 80 -14.58 3.00 -1.28
N ALA A 81 -13.33 3.43 -1.40
CA ALA A 81 -12.93 4.44 -2.36
C ALA A 81 -12.94 3.91 -3.80
N ASP A 82 -13.53 4.67 -4.71
CA ASP A 82 -13.37 4.49 -6.14
C ASP A 82 -11.93 4.75 -6.59
N ALA A 83 -11.53 4.15 -7.73
CA ALA A 83 -10.19 4.25 -8.31
C ALA A 83 -9.66 5.69 -8.43
N ARG A 84 -10.53 6.68 -8.67
CA ARG A 84 -10.16 8.10 -8.72
C ARG A 84 -9.71 8.62 -7.36
N GLU A 85 -10.44 8.29 -6.31
CA GLU A 85 -10.12 8.74 -4.95
C GLU A 85 -8.90 7.97 -4.42
N THR A 86 -8.80 6.68 -4.72
CA THR A 86 -7.61 5.87 -4.46
C THR A 86 -6.35 6.48 -5.07
N ALA A 87 -6.37 6.82 -6.37
CA ALA A 87 -5.22 7.44 -7.03
C ALA A 87 -4.85 8.80 -6.43
N ARG A 88 -5.87 9.58 -6.03
CA ARG A 88 -5.69 10.87 -5.35
C ARG A 88 -5.00 10.68 -3.99
N LEU A 89 -5.48 9.75 -3.18
CA LEU A 89 -4.91 9.45 -1.87
C LEU A 89 -3.50 8.86 -2.02
N ALA A 90 -3.27 7.94 -2.95
CA ALA A 90 -1.93 7.43 -3.25
C ALA A 90 -0.94 8.56 -3.58
N ALA A 91 -1.30 9.48 -4.48
CA ALA A 91 -0.42 10.60 -4.82
C ALA A 91 -0.16 11.54 -3.62
N LEU A 92 -1.19 11.82 -2.82
CA LEU A 92 -1.09 12.65 -1.63
C LEU A 92 -0.14 12.03 -0.59
N TYR A 93 -0.32 10.74 -0.31
CA TYR A 93 0.45 10.01 0.69
C TYR A 93 1.87 9.69 0.22
N ALA A 94 2.09 9.46 -1.08
CA ALA A 94 3.43 9.37 -1.65
C ALA A 94 4.20 10.69 -1.49
N ALA A 95 3.57 11.83 -1.78
CA ALA A 95 4.19 13.14 -1.60
C ALA A 95 4.49 13.42 -0.12
N ARG A 96 3.54 13.12 0.78
CA ARG A 96 3.77 13.24 2.23
C ARG A 96 4.90 12.35 2.71
N LEU A 97 4.90 11.07 2.32
CA LEU A 97 5.93 10.15 2.76
C LEU A 97 7.32 10.64 2.33
N LYS A 98 7.44 11.12 1.08
CA LYS A 98 8.68 11.72 0.59
C LYS A 98 9.11 12.95 1.40
N ASP A 99 8.18 13.82 1.79
CA ASP A 99 8.47 14.98 2.66
C ASP A 99 8.92 14.54 4.06
N LEU A 100 8.26 13.53 4.63
CA LEU A 100 8.56 12.99 5.97
C LEU A 100 9.87 12.20 6.03
N GLU A 101 10.25 11.52 4.94
CA GLU A 101 11.49 10.76 4.80
C GLU A 101 12.67 11.64 4.35
N SER A 102 12.39 12.79 3.73
CA SER A 102 13.43 13.77 3.44
C SER A 102 13.90 14.37 4.77
N PRO A 103 15.15 14.14 5.20
CA PRO A 103 15.68 14.90 6.31
C PRO A 103 15.66 16.36 5.87
N ALA A 104 14.95 17.22 6.60
CA ALA A 104 15.07 18.66 6.44
C ALA A 104 16.58 18.98 6.46
N SER A 105 17.11 19.38 5.31
CA SER A 105 18.53 19.69 5.14
C SER A 105 18.88 20.99 5.85
#